data_AF-A0A7S0XC40-F1
#
_entry.id   AF-A0A7S0XC40-F1
#
_cell.length_a   1.000
_cell.length_b   1.000
_cell.length_c   1.000
_cell.angle_alpha   90.00
_cell.angle_beta   90.00
_cell.angle_gamma   90.00
#
_symmetry.space_group_name_H-M   'P 1'
#
loop_
_entity.id
_entity.type
_entity.pdbx_description
1 polymer ?
#
loop_
_entity_poly.entity_id
_entity_poly.type
_entity_poly.pdbx_seq_one_letter_code
_entity_poly.pdbx_strand_id
1 'polypeptide(L)'
;SIFLSIEPSKSKNCLKTNYLFTDQSICWANESIDGPMDLAITNNNLYIVSFGNDLIYIYSIYSYTLLTTFGSNYLTNPQNILINRYIYITNYRIDSIAMFELSTNEFVRYIYPSIYSIESILFDSKRNQLVVTSCNNQKLSIYLTNRLDREIDSQ
;
A
#
# COMPACT_ATOMS: atom_id res chain seq x y z
N SER A 1 -9.65 8.00 15.79
CA SER A 1 -9.17 7.72 14.43
C SER A 1 -8.59 9.00 13.88
N ILE A 2 -7.31 9.03 13.52
CA ILE A 2 -6.67 10.21 12.95
C ILE A 2 -6.68 10.02 11.44
N PHE A 3 -7.36 10.91 10.71
CA PHE A 3 -7.30 10.98 9.26
C PHE A 3 -6.15 11.92 8.88
N LEU A 4 -5.15 11.40 8.19
CA LEU A 4 -4.17 12.20 7.44
C LEU A 4 -4.73 12.35 6.02
N SER A 5 -5.06 13.57 5.62
CA SER A 5 -5.39 13.91 4.23
C SER A 5 -4.15 14.49 3.57
N ILE A 6 -3.62 13.79 2.57
CA ILE A 6 -2.53 14.28 1.71
C ILE A 6 -3.18 14.83 0.43
N GLU A 7 -3.06 16.13 0.17
CA GLU A 7 -3.46 16.70 -1.12
C GLU A 7 -2.27 16.68 -2.11
N PRO A 8 -2.49 16.34 -3.39
CA PRO A 8 -1.42 16.33 -4.39
C PRO A 8 -1.03 17.76 -4.78
N SER A 9 0.23 18.14 -4.56
CA SER A 9 0.77 19.42 -5.04
C SER A 9 1.57 19.23 -6.33
N LYS A 10 1.31 20.09 -7.33
CA LYS A 10 2.06 20.18 -8.60
C LYS A 10 3.39 20.95 -8.46
N SER A 11 3.98 21.07 -7.27
CA SER A 11 5.23 21.83 -7.13
C SER A 11 6.18 21.22 -6.10
N LYS A 12 7.48 21.27 -6.44
CA LYS A 12 8.64 20.75 -5.70
C LYS A 12 8.88 21.39 -4.31
N ASN A 13 7.86 21.95 -3.68
CA ASN A 13 8.00 22.61 -2.38
C ASN A 13 7.04 21.98 -1.39
N CYS A 14 7.61 21.24 -0.45
CA CYS A 14 6.91 20.83 0.75
C CYS A 14 6.30 22.02 1.48
N LEU A 15 5.01 21.93 1.73
CA LEU A 15 4.32 22.85 2.62
C LEU A 15 4.66 22.48 4.06
N LYS A 16 5.20 23.45 4.81
CA LYS A 16 5.15 23.42 6.27
C LYS A 16 3.67 23.32 6.66
N THR A 17 3.25 22.19 7.21
CA THR A 17 1.91 22.06 7.81
C THR A 17 2.05 22.04 9.33
N ASN A 18 1.31 22.92 9.99
CA ASN A 18 1.19 22.97 11.44
C ASN A 18 0.15 21.91 11.86
N TYR A 19 0.61 20.74 12.29
CA TYR A 19 -0.21 19.79 13.06
C TYR A 19 0.52 19.43 14.37
N LEU A 20 -0.25 18.92 15.34
CA LEU A 20 -0.02 18.70 16.79
C LEU A 20 1.31 18.09 17.28
N PHE A 21 2.28 17.85 16.41
CA PHE A 21 3.64 17.44 16.78
C PHE A 21 4.57 18.64 16.63
N THR A 22 5.19 19.05 17.74
CA THR A 22 6.18 20.10 17.77
C THR A 22 7.38 19.71 16.90
N ASP A 23 7.65 20.57 15.92
CA ASP A 23 8.87 20.73 15.15
C ASP A 23 9.22 19.75 14.01
N GLN A 24 9.51 20.40 12.87
CA GLN A 24 10.11 19.92 11.62
C GLN A 24 9.28 18.97 10.75
N SER A 25 8.53 19.57 9.81
CA SER A 25 8.26 18.93 8.53
C SER A 25 9.58 18.79 7.77
N ILE A 26 10.20 17.61 7.80
CA ILE A 26 11.38 17.33 7.00
C ILE A 26 10.94 16.69 5.69
N CYS A 27 11.51 17.16 4.59
CA CYS A 27 11.16 16.71 3.25
C CYS A 27 12.30 15.93 2.66
N TRP A 28 12.11 14.62 2.62
CA TRP A 28 13.16 13.65 2.32
C TRP A 28 13.08 13.05 0.92
N ALA A 29 11.95 13.28 0.23
CA ALA A 29 11.73 12.70 -1.09
C ALA A 29 12.41 13.56 -2.16
N ASN A 30 13.65 13.20 -2.51
CA ASN A 30 14.33 13.74 -3.69
C ASN A 30 13.68 13.27 -5.01
N GLU A 31 12.91 12.18 -4.95
CA GLU A 31 12.05 11.71 -6.03
C GLU A 31 10.61 12.16 -5.80
N SER A 32 9.93 12.54 -6.88
CA SER A 32 8.53 12.99 -6.82
C SER A 32 7.62 11.78 -6.67
N ILE A 33 7.25 11.45 -5.42
CA ILE A 33 6.15 10.52 -5.12
C ILE A 33 4.84 11.17 -5.61
N ASP A 34 4.28 10.67 -6.70
CA ASP A 34 3.07 11.21 -7.33
C ASP A 34 1.80 10.57 -6.75
N GLY A 35 1.00 11.36 -6.03
CA GLY A 35 -0.21 10.89 -5.36
C GLY A 35 0.07 9.81 -4.31
N PRO A 36 0.71 10.12 -3.17
CA PRO A 36 0.85 9.16 -2.09
C PRO A 36 -0.52 8.82 -1.51
N MET A 37 -0.89 7.54 -1.49
CA MET A 37 -2.22 7.10 -1.04
C MET A 37 -2.21 6.48 0.36
N ASP A 38 -1.17 5.74 0.70
CA ASP A 38 -1.11 4.99 1.95
C ASP A 38 0.32 4.70 2.38
N LEU A 39 0.49 4.32 3.64
CA LEU A 39 1.76 4.05 4.27
C LEU A 39 1.70 2.88 5.25
N ALA A 40 2.80 2.14 5.33
CA ALA A 40 3.00 1.10 6.35
C ALA A 40 4.42 1.14 6.89
N ILE A 41 4.58 0.81 8.17
CA ILE A 41 5.90 0.70 8.81
C ILE A 41 6.09 -0.74 9.28
N THR A 42 7.20 -1.36 8.89
CA THR A 42 7.64 -2.65 9.41
C THR A 42 9.17 -2.72 9.38
N ASN A 43 9.79 -3.40 10.35
CA ASN A 43 11.23 -3.69 10.35
C ASN A 43 12.13 -2.49 9.96
N ASN A 44 11.84 -1.30 10.51
CA ASN A 44 12.56 -0.03 10.28
C ASN A 44 12.41 0.59 8.89
N ASN A 45 11.48 0.07 8.09
CA ASN A 45 11.18 0.55 6.76
C ASN A 45 9.79 1.20 6.73
N LEU A 46 9.72 2.38 6.11
CA LEU A 46 8.48 3.07 5.73
C LEU A 46 8.19 2.76 4.28
N TYR A 47 7.08 2.07 4.03
CA TYR A 47 6.55 1.78 2.71
C TYR A 47 5.53 2.86 2.37
N ILE A 48 5.63 3.44 1.18
CA ILE A 48 4.70 4.47 0.68
C ILE A 48 4.13 4.02 -0.66
N VAL A 49 2.80 3.97 -0.75
CA VAL A 49 2.07 3.67 -1.98
C VAL A 49 1.98 4.94 -2.84
N SER A 50 2.50 4.89 -4.07
CA SER A 50 2.41 5.98 -5.03
C SER A 50 1.42 5.64 -6.15
N PHE A 51 0.28 6.34 -6.17
CA PHE A 51 -0.79 6.11 -7.13
C PHE A 51 -0.43 6.51 -8.55
N GLY A 52 0.29 7.63 -8.71
CA GLY A 52 0.66 8.19 -10.00
C GLY A 52 1.91 7.55 -10.60
N ASN A 53 2.80 7.00 -9.76
CA ASN A 53 3.98 6.29 -10.25
C ASN A 53 3.79 4.78 -10.43
N ASP A 54 2.68 4.22 -9.97
CA ASP A 54 2.44 2.76 -9.95
C ASP A 54 3.58 2.00 -9.24
N LEU A 55 4.05 2.55 -8.12
CA LEU A 55 5.20 2.06 -7.38
C LEU A 55 4.97 2.10 -5.87
N ILE A 56 5.68 1.23 -5.16
CA ILE A 56 5.93 1.36 -3.74
C ILE A 56 7.35 1.88 -3.51
N TYR A 57 7.47 2.89 -2.65
CA TYR A 57 8.75 3.41 -2.20
C TYR A 57 9.05 2.90 -0.80
N ILE A 58 10.29 2.47 -0.57
CA ILE A 58 10.75 2.01 0.75
C ILE A 58 11.82 2.96 1.26
N TYR A 59 11.56 3.62 2.39
CA TYR A 59 12.51 4.50 3.07
C TYR A 59 12.94 3.89 4.40
N SER A 60 14.19 4.16 4.81
CA SER A 60 14.62 3.91 6.19
C SER A 60 13.99 4.94 7.12
N ILE A 61 13.39 4.52 8.23
CA ILE A 61 12.81 5.45 9.22
C ILE A 61 13.87 6.13 10.10
N TYR A 62 15.12 5.67 10.05
CA TYR A 62 16.22 6.25 10.83
C TYR A 62 17.02 7.29 10.05
N SER A 63 17.35 6.96 8.80
CA SER A 63 18.15 7.83 7.92
C SER A 63 17.28 8.67 7.00
N TYR A 64 15.99 8.34 6.85
CA TYR A 64 15.06 8.98 5.93
C TYR A 64 15.54 8.97 4.48
N THR A 65 16.30 7.95 4.10
CA THR A 65 16.82 7.77 2.73
C THR A 65 16.00 6.72 2.00
N LEU A 66 15.79 6.92 0.70
CA LEU A 66 15.22 5.91 -0.18
C LEU A 66 16.13 4.68 -0.20
N LEU A 67 15.57 3.52 0.12
CA LEU A 67 16.27 2.23 0.07
C LEU A 67 16.06 1.57 -1.28
N THR A 68 14.81 1.50 -1.74
CA THR A 68 14.44 0.90 -3.03
C THR A 68 13.00 1.24 -3.42
N THR A 69 12.62 0.89 -4.64
CA THR A 69 11.24 0.90 -5.13
C THR A 69 10.89 -0.47 -5.73
N PHE A 70 9.61 -0.82 -5.75
CA PHE A 70 9.13 -2.04 -6.43
C PHE A 70 7.69 -1.89 -6.95
N GLY A 71 7.28 -2.83 -7.80
CA GLY A 71 5.89 -2.98 -8.23
C GLY A 71 5.54 -2.48 -9.64
N SER A 72 6.46 -1.87 -10.38
CA SER A 72 6.18 -1.19 -11.67
C SER A 72 5.45 -2.01 -12.73
N ASN A 73 5.62 -3.34 -12.74
CA ASN A 73 4.95 -4.23 -13.70
C ASN A 73 3.66 -4.88 -13.15
N TYR A 74 3.37 -4.65 -11.87
CA TYR A 74 2.34 -5.36 -11.12
C TYR A 74 1.31 -4.45 -10.48
N LEU A 75 1.56 -3.14 -10.51
CA LEU A 75 0.72 -2.13 -9.92
C LEU A 75 0.07 -1.28 -11.00
N THR A 76 -1.19 -0.93 -10.80
CA THR A 76 -1.89 0.03 -11.65
C THR A 76 -2.87 0.80 -10.79
N ASN A 77 -2.52 2.05 -10.53
CA ASN A 77 -3.15 2.95 -9.58
C ASN A 77 -3.31 2.29 -8.20
N PRO A 78 -2.19 1.97 -7.54
CA PRO A 78 -2.26 1.33 -6.23
C PRO A 78 -2.82 2.29 -5.18
N GLN A 79 -3.60 1.79 -4.22
CA GLN A 79 -4.27 2.64 -3.22
C GLN A 79 -3.91 2.33 -1.77
N ASN A 80 -3.82 1.05 -1.39
CA ASN A 80 -3.62 0.67 0.00
C ASN A 80 -2.56 -0.43 0.10
N ILE A 81 -1.83 -0.43 1.21
CA ILE A 81 -0.82 -1.44 1.54
C ILE A 81 -1.14 -2.10 2.88
N LEU A 82 -1.07 -3.42 2.91
CA LEU A 82 -1.17 -4.22 4.12
C LEU A 82 0.04 -5.13 4.21
N ILE A 83 0.78 -4.98 5.31
CA ILE A 83 1.94 -5.82 5.61
C ILE A 83 1.58 -6.79 6.73
N ASN A 84 1.74 -8.08 6.44
CA ASN A 84 1.64 -9.16 7.42
C ASN A 84 2.71 -10.22 7.10
N ARG A 85 2.32 -11.45 6.72
CA ARG A 85 3.24 -12.46 6.17
C ARG A 85 3.75 -12.07 4.79
N TYR A 86 2.87 -11.49 3.98
CA TYR A 86 3.15 -10.94 2.66
C TYR A 86 2.86 -9.44 2.66
N ILE A 87 3.28 -8.76 1.60
CA ILE A 87 2.84 -7.41 1.28
C ILE A 87 1.66 -7.53 0.31
N TYR A 88 0.50 -7.01 0.70
CA TYR A 88 -0.68 -6.94 -0.13
C TYR A 88 -0.90 -5.50 -0.56
N ILE A 89 -1.07 -5.27 -1.86
CA ILE A 89 -1.30 -3.93 -2.42
C ILE A 89 -2.56 -3.96 -3.27
N THR A 90 -3.51 -3.08 -2.98
CA THR A 90 -4.74 -2.97 -3.77
C THR A 90 -4.45 -2.23 -5.08
N ASN A 91 -4.90 -2.80 -6.19
CA ASN A 91 -4.89 -2.16 -7.50
C ASN A 91 -6.28 -1.65 -7.85
N TYR A 92 -6.45 -0.33 -7.83
CA TYR A 92 -7.74 0.28 -8.10
C TYR A 92 -8.22 0.05 -9.54
N ARG A 93 -7.30 0.15 -10.52
CA ARG A 93 -7.68 0.16 -11.95
C ARG A 93 -7.93 -1.22 -12.53
N ILE A 94 -7.26 -2.25 -12.01
CA ILE A 94 -7.32 -3.63 -12.52
C ILE A 94 -8.00 -4.59 -11.56
N ASP A 95 -8.67 -4.06 -10.52
CA ASP A 95 -9.57 -4.80 -9.63
C ASP A 95 -8.91 -6.04 -9.01
N SER A 96 -7.64 -5.89 -8.64
CA SER A 96 -6.82 -6.96 -8.07
C SER A 96 -6.11 -6.52 -6.81
N ILE A 97 -5.60 -7.50 -6.06
CA ILE A 97 -4.62 -7.29 -5.01
C ILE A 97 -3.34 -7.96 -5.47
N ALA A 98 -2.26 -7.20 -5.61
CA ALA A 98 -0.93 -7.76 -5.85
C ALA A 98 -0.32 -8.21 -4.52
N MET A 99 0.21 -9.43 -4.50
CA MET A 99 0.86 -10.02 -3.34
C MET A 99 2.35 -10.17 -3.60
N PHE A 100 3.18 -9.67 -2.68
CA PHE A 100 4.64 -9.73 -2.75
C PHE A 100 5.22 -10.41 -1.52
N GLU A 101 6.36 -11.08 -1.69
CA GLU A 101 7.12 -11.64 -0.60
C GLU A 101 7.73 -10.53 0.26
N LEU A 102 7.53 -10.58 1.58
CA LEU A 102 7.95 -9.49 2.45
C LEU A 102 9.48 -9.38 2.55
N SER A 103 10.18 -10.52 2.48
CA SER A 103 11.65 -10.53 2.59
C SER A 103 12.38 -10.05 1.34
N THR A 104 11.78 -10.20 0.15
CA THR A 104 12.44 -9.91 -1.13
C THR A 104 11.76 -8.81 -1.94
N ASN A 105 10.53 -8.43 -1.59
CA ASN A 105 9.62 -7.58 -2.39
C ASN A 105 9.33 -8.15 -3.79
N GLU A 106 9.55 -9.45 -3.99
CA GLU A 106 9.26 -10.11 -5.27
C GLU A 106 7.77 -10.40 -5.40
N PHE A 107 7.25 -10.23 -6.61
CA PHE A 107 5.85 -10.52 -6.89
C PHE A 107 5.58 -12.02 -6.79
N VAL A 108 4.52 -12.36 -6.04
CA VAL A 108 4.06 -13.74 -5.89
C VAL A 108 2.91 -14.02 -6.83
N ARG A 109 1.81 -13.26 -6.72
CA ARG A 109 0.62 -13.39 -7.58
C ARG A 109 -0.38 -12.24 -7.42
N TYR A 110 -1.39 -12.25 -8.27
CA TYR A 110 -2.62 -11.48 -8.06
C TYR A 110 -3.68 -12.28 -7.29
N ILE A 111 -4.53 -11.55 -6.57
CA ILE A 111 -5.77 -12.05 -5.97
C ILE A 111 -6.92 -11.23 -6.56
N TYR A 112 -7.95 -11.91 -7.06
CA TYR A 112 -9.11 -11.28 -7.69
C TYR A 112 -10.36 -11.44 -6.83
N PRO A 113 -10.72 -10.45 -6.01
CA PRO A 113 -11.85 -10.55 -5.10
C PRO A 113 -13.22 -10.52 -5.81
N SER A 114 -13.32 -10.43 -7.15
CA SER A 114 -14.63 -10.31 -7.84
C SER A 114 -15.43 -9.08 -7.37
N ILE A 115 -14.72 -8.02 -6.99
CA ILE A 115 -15.24 -6.67 -6.75
C ILE A 115 -14.42 -5.68 -7.57
N TYR A 116 -15.06 -4.59 -7.97
CA TYR A 116 -14.45 -3.53 -8.78
C TYR A 116 -14.03 -2.35 -7.91
N SER A 117 -13.05 -1.57 -8.35
CA SER A 117 -12.55 -0.36 -7.71
C SER A 117 -12.15 -0.61 -6.25
N ILE A 118 -11.22 -1.55 -6.07
CA ILE A 118 -10.70 -1.92 -4.75
C ILE A 118 -9.94 -0.74 -4.16
N GLU A 119 -10.30 -0.37 -2.93
CA GLU A 119 -9.72 0.78 -2.25
C GLU A 119 -8.81 0.34 -1.10
N SER A 120 -9.36 -0.37 -0.12
CA SER A 120 -8.60 -0.76 1.08
C SER A 120 -8.67 -2.26 1.35
N ILE A 121 -7.65 -2.75 2.07
CA ILE A 121 -7.57 -4.10 2.58
C ILE A 121 -7.14 -4.06 4.06
N LEU A 122 -7.70 -4.95 4.87
CA LEU A 122 -7.26 -5.18 6.26
C LEU A 122 -7.19 -6.67 6.56
N PHE A 123 -6.42 -7.04 7.59
CA PHE A 123 -6.35 -8.41 8.07
C PHE A 123 -7.04 -8.54 9.44
N ASP A 124 -8.09 -9.36 9.51
CA ASP A 124 -8.69 -9.80 10.77
C ASP A 124 -7.93 -11.05 11.26
N SER A 125 -6.99 -10.83 12.18
CA SER A 125 -6.17 -11.90 12.76
C SER A 125 -6.97 -12.90 13.60
N LYS A 126 -8.11 -12.51 14.17
CA LYS A 126 -8.95 -13.42 14.98
C LYS A 126 -9.63 -14.46 14.10
N ARG A 127 -9.98 -14.07 12.88
CA ARG A 127 -10.70 -14.92 11.92
C ARG A 127 -9.80 -15.48 10.81
N ASN A 128 -8.56 -15.00 10.72
CA ASN A 128 -7.64 -15.26 9.62
C ASN A 128 -8.26 -14.90 8.27
N GLN A 129 -8.65 -13.63 8.12
CA GLN A 129 -9.40 -13.15 6.94
C GLN A 129 -8.84 -11.83 6.44
N LEU A 130 -8.85 -11.65 5.12
CA LEU A 130 -8.67 -10.35 4.49
C LEU A 130 -10.05 -9.74 4.27
N VAL A 131 -10.26 -8.53 4.76
CA VAL A 131 -11.46 -7.75 4.46
C VAL A 131 -11.06 -6.67 3.47
N VAL A 132 -11.81 -6.59 2.37
CA VAL A 132 -11.50 -5.73 1.23
C VAL A 132 -12.70 -4.83 0.95
N THR A 133 -12.45 -3.53 0.79
CA THR A 133 -13.48 -2.54 0.47
C THR A 133 -13.39 -2.08 -0.98
N SER A 134 -14.53 -1.65 -1.51
CA SER A 134 -14.66 -1.03 -2.82
C SER A 134 -15.38 0.30 -2.69
N CYS A 135 -14.90 1.34 -3.37
CA CYS A 135 -15.52 2.66 -3.34
C CYS A 135 -16.79 2.75 -4.22
N ASN A 136 -16.84 1.99 -5.33
CA ASN A 136 -17.90 2.13 -6.33
C ASN A 136 -19.02 1.08 -6.23
N ASN A 137 -18.81 -0.01 -5.49
CA ASN A 137 -19.80 -1.09 -5.41
C ASN A 137 -20.71 -0.98 -4.16
N GLN A 138 -20.47 -0.02 -3.25
CA GLN A 138 -21.12 0.05 -1.92
C GLN A 138 -21.08 -1.30 -1.16
N LYS A 139 -20.10 -2.16 -1.49
CA LYS A 139 -19.98 -3.53 -0.99
C LYS A 139 -18.67 -3.72 -0.24
N LEU A 140 -18.78 -4.37 0.91
CA LEU A 140 -17.68 -4.95 1.67
C LEU A 140 -17.54 -6.43 1.25
N SER A 141 -16.33 -6.88 0.96
CA SER A 141 -16.07 -8.30 0.71
C SER A 141 -15.06 -8.87 1.71
N ILE A 142 -15.28 -10.11 2.14
CA ILE A 142 -14.48 -10.79 3.17
C ILE A 142 -13.94 -12.10 2.57
N TYR A 143 -12.63 -12.29 2.63
CA TYR A 143 -11.90 -13.45 2.10
C TYR A 143 -11.22 -14.22 3.23
N LEU A 144 -11.35 -15.55 3.20
CA LEU A 144 -10.58 -16.44 4.09
C LEU A 144 -9.16 -16.61 3.54
N THR A 145 -8.12 -16.29 4.32
CA THR A 145 -6.73 -16.45 3.88
C THR A 145 -6.34 -17.91 3.67
N ASN A 146 -6.93 -18.83 4.43
CA ASN A 146 -6.73 -20.28 4.28
C ASN A 146 -7.13 -20.87 2.91
N ARG A 147 -7.83 -20.11 2.05
CA ARG A 147 -8.09 -20.50 0.66
C ARG A 147 -7.07 -19.91 -0.32
N LEU A 148 -6.47 -18.77 0.02
CA LEU A 148 -5.43 -18.13 -0.77
C LEU A 148 -4.12 -18.93 -0.70
N ASP A 149 -3.82 -19.56 0.44
CA ASP A 149 -2.61 -20.38 0.58
C ASP A 149 -2.72 -21.74 -0.14
N ARG A 150 -3.94 -22.27 -0.33
CA ARG A 150 -4.16 -23.60 -0.92
C ARG A 150 -4.00 -23.68 -2.45
N GLU A 151 -4.04 -22.55 -3.16
CA GLU A 151 -3.71 -22.51 -4.59
C GLU A 151 -2.19 -22.52 -4.84
N ILE A 152 -1.36 -22.32 -3.80
CA ILE A 152 0.11 -22.35 -3.89
C ILE A 152 0.63 -23.80 -3.95
N ASP A 153 0.01 -24.72 -3.22
CA ASP A 153 0.49 -26.11 -3.10
C ASP A 153 -0.02 -27.02 -4.23
N SER A 154 -0.77 -26.50 -5.20
CA SER A 154 -1.41 -27.27 -6.27
C SER A 154 -0.91 -26.94 -7.69
N GLN A 155 0.22 -26.24 -7.84
CA GLN A 155 0.87 -26.01 -9.13
C GLN A 155 2.28 -26.61 -9.18
#